data_AF-A0A966SJ70-F1
#
_entry.id   AF-A0A966SJ70-F1
#
_cell.length_a   1.000
_cell.length_b   1.000
_cell.length_c   1.000
_cell.angle_alpha   90.00
_cell.angle_beta   90.00
_cell.angle_gamma   90.00
#
_symmetry.space_group_name_H-M   'P 1'
#
loop_
_entity.id
_entity.type
_entity.pdbx_description
1 polymer ?
#
loop_
_entity_poly.entity_id
_entity_poly.type
_entity_poly.pdbx_seq_one_letter_code
_entity_poly.pdbx_strand_id
1 'polypeptide(L)'
;PRPSTLDHRPSLKPILVKVAPDLTFDALDEILELVGPRQLAGLVATNTTITRPDTSDARSKKTYAETGGLSGRPLRARSTEVIRHLFRQTQGKLPLIGVGGISSAADAWEKITAGASLVQVYSGLVYQGPGLTRDIVTGLRWRLEVEGLKNLRQAVGIHAS
;
A
#
# COMPACT_ATOMS: atom_id res chain seq x y z
N PRO A 1 18.95 -39.73 29.72
CA PRO A 1 17.77 -38.97 29.23
C PRO A 1 18.19 -37.84 28.28
N ARG A 2 17.96 -38.00 26.97
CA ARG A 2 18.11 -36.91 25.99
C ARG A 2 16.90 -35.98 26.09
N PRO A 3 17.05 -34.64 26.04
CA PRO A 3 15.91 -33.74 26.06
C PRO A 3 15.07 -33.96 24.80
N SER A 4 13.76 -33.99 25.01
CA SER A 4 12.72 -34.14 24.00
C SER A 4 12.88 -33.11 22.89
N THR A 5 12.88 -33.58 21.65
CA THR A 5 12.80 -32.77 20.44
C THR A 5 11.65 -31.79 20.54
N LEU A 6 11.97 -30.50 20.59
CA LEU A 6 11.02 -29.41 20.37
C LEU A 6 10.35 -29.65 19.01
N ASP A 7 9.02 -29.74 19.05
CA ASP A 7 8.14 -29.98 17.92
C ASP A 7 8.22 -28.77 16.97
N HIS A 8 9.23 -28.76 16.10
CA HIS A 8 9.48 -27.68 15.13
C HIS A 8 8.52 -27.83 13.95
N ARG A 9 7.20 -27.74 14.20
CA ARG A 9 6.24 -27.55 13.11
C ARG A 9 6.55 -26.19 12.48
N PRO A 10 6.94 -26.11 11.19
CA PRO A 10 7.15 -24.83 10.57
C PRO A 10 5.82 -24.08 10.59
N SER A 11 5.77 -22.96 11.32
CA SER A 11 4.63 -22.06 11.19
C SER A 11 4.57 -21.63 9.72
N LEU A 12 3.40 -21.79 9.08
CA LEU A 12 3.23 -21.40 7.69
C LEU A 12 3.56 -19.91 7.58
N LYS A 13 4.52 -19.58 6.71
CA LYS A 13 4.91 -18.18 6.48
C LYS A 13 3.71 -17.43 5.89
N PRO A 14 3.34 -16.24 6.41
CA PRO A 14 2.26 -15.44 5.86
C PRO A 14 2.48 -15.15 4.36
N ILE A 15 1.50 -15.48 3.53
CA ILE A 15 1.55 -15.22 2.09
C ILE A 15 0.71 -13.99 1.76
N LEU A 16 1.27 -13.07 0.99
CA LEU A 16 0.59 -11.89 0.49
C LEU A 16 0.60 -11.88 -1.04
N VAL A 17 -0.45 -11.32 -1.64
CA VAL A 17 -0.54 -11.11 -3.09
C VAL A 17 -0.38 -9.62 -3.40
N LYS A 18 0.46 -9.29 -4.38
CA LYS A 18 0.65 -7.92 -4.85
C LYS A 18 -0.17 -7.69 -6.11
N VAL A 19 -1.12 -6.77 -6.06
CA VAL A 19 -2.04 -6.48 -7.17
C VAL A 19 -1.52 -5.33 -8.04
N ALA A 20 -1.83 -5.39 -9.34
CA ALA A 20 -1.52 -4.31 -10.27
C ALA A 20 -2.57 -3.19 -10.16
N PRO A 21 -2.18 -1.91 -10.31
CA PRO A 21 -3.11 -0.79 -10.27
C PRO A 21 -4.01 -0.70 -11.52
N ASP A 22 -3.61 -1.34 -12.61
CA ASP A 22 -4.31 -1.29 -13.90
C ASP A 22 -5.48 -2.29 -13.98
N LEU A 23 -5.69 -3.11 -12.95
CA LEU A 23 -6.87 -3.97 -12.86
C LEU A 23 -8.13 -3.13 -12.66
N THR A 24 -9.23 -3.56 -13.29
CA THR A 24 -10.56 -3.04 -12.99
C THR A 24 -10.97 -3.42 -11.57
N PHE A 25 -11.95 -2.71 -11.01
CA PHE A 25 -12.47 -3.05 -9.69
C PHE A 25 -13.12 -4.43 -9.65
N ASP A 26 -13.86 -4.81 -10.69
CA ASP A 26 -14.43 -6.14 -10.82
C ASP A 26 -13.34 -7.24 -10.79
N ALA A 27 -12.22 -7.02 -11.49
CA ALA A 27 -11.10 -7.96 -11.47
C ALA A 27 -10.39 -8.02 -10.09
N LEU A 28 -10.39 -6.93 -9.32
CA LEU A 28 -9.92 -6.95 -7.94
C LEU A 28 -10.88 -7.72 -7.04
N ASP A 29 -12.19 -7.61 -7.27
CA ASP A 29 -13.22 -8.32 -6.52
C ASP A 29 -13.13 -9.83 -6.76
N GLU A 30 -12.91 -10.25 -8.02
CA GLU A 30 -12.61 -11.66 -8.36
C GLU A 30 -11.37 -12.18 -7.61
N ILE A 31 -10.32 -11.36 -7.47
CA ILE A 31 -9.14 -11.75 -6.67
C ILE A 31 -9.51 -11.94 -5.19
N LEU A 32 -10.37 -11.08 -4.63
CA LEU A 32 -10.81 -11.17 -3.24
C LEU A 32 -11.63 -12.44 -2.97
N GLU A 33 -12.45 -12.88 -3.92
CA GLU A 33 -13.17 -14.16 -3.82
C GLU A 33 -12.22 -15.35 -3.72
N LEU A 34 -11.09 -15.31 -4.43
CA LEU A 34 -10.06 -16.34 -4.36
C LEU A 34 -9.22 -16.28 -3.08
N VAL A 35 -9.16 -15.13 -2.41
CA VAL A 35 -8.34 -14.90 -1.21
C VAL A 35 -8.90 -15.65 0.00
N GLY A 36 -10.21 -15.63 0.21
CA GLY A 36 -10.87 -16.24 1.37
C GLY A 36 -10.54 -17.74 1.56
N PRO A 37 -10.70 -18.58 0.53
CA PRO A 37 -10.41 -20.02 0.62
C PRO A 37 -8.92 -20.34 0.82
N ARG A 38 -8.00 -19.43 0.46
CA ARG A 38 -6.56 -19.69 0.35
C ARG A 38 -5.74 -19.23 1.56
N GLN A 39 -6.40 -18.72 2.61
CA GLN A 39 -5.76 -18.25 3.85
C GLN A 39 -4.61 -17.25 3.60
N LEU A 40 -4.79 -16.32 2.65
CA LEU A 40 -3.79 -15.27 2.44
C LEU A 40 -3.79 -14.31 3.63
N ALA A 41 -2.60 -13.86 4.01
CA ALA A 41 -2.39 -12.98 5.14
C ALA A 41 -2.66 -11.49 4.83
N GLY A 42 -2.78 -11.13 3.55
CA GLY A 42 -3.05 -9.76 3.13
C GLY A 42 -2.76 -9.48 1.66
N LEU A 43 -2.94 -8.23 1.26
CA LEU A 43 -2.63 -7.74 -0.09
C LEU A 43 -1.63 -6.58 -0.06
N VAL A 44 -0.86 -6.46 -1.13
CA VAL A 44 0.00 -5.31 -1.40
C VAL A 44 -0.58 -4.52 -2.58
N ALA A 45 -0.97 -3.29 -2.33
CA ALA A 45 -1.64 -2.41 -3.28
C ALA A 45 -0.82 -1.11 -3.45
N THR A 46 -0.03 -0.93 -4.51
CA THR A 46 0.00 -1.71 -5.78
C THR A 46 1.41 -1.95 -6.33
N ASN A 47 1.50 -2.69 -7.43
CA ASN A 47 2.65 -2.70 -8.33
C ASN A 47 2.74 -1.38 -9.16
N THR A 48 3.69 -1.30 -10.09
CA THR A 48 3.81 -0.22 -11.08
C THR A 48 2.64 -0.25 -12.08
N THR A 49 2.42 0.87 -12.77
CA THR A 49 1.33 1.02 -13.76
C THR A 49 1.83 1.10 -15.19
N ILE A 50 1.09 0.54 -16.13
CA ILE A 50 1.30 0.78 -17.56
C ILE A 50 0.55 2.02 -18.07
N THR A 51 -0.41 2.53 -17.31
CA THR A 51 -1.14 3.77 -17.62
C THR A 51 -0.18 4.96 -17.67
N ARG A 52 -0.36 5.84 -18.66
CA ARG A 52 0.45 7.04 -18.87
C ARG A 52 -0.39 8.29 -18.64
N PRO A 53 -0.02 9.15 -17.67
CA PRO A 53 -0.73 10.41 -17.48
C PRO A 53 -0.48 11.35 -18.65
N ASP A 54 -1.50 12.12 -19.01
CA ASP A 54 -1.31 13.28 -19.86
C ASP A 54 -0.51 14.35 -19.12
N THR A 55 0.43 14.98 -19.83
CA THR A 55 1.25 16.06 -19.27
C THR A 55 1.70 17.03 -20.35
N SER A 56 1.71 18.31 -20.02
CA SER A 56 2.29 19.37 -20.83
C SER A 56 3.79 19.54 -20.60
N ASP A 57 4.36 18.94 -19.55
CA ASP A 57 5.80 18.99 -19.27
C ASP A 57 6.57 18.08 -20.23
N ALA A 58 7.42 18.67 -21.07
CA ALA A 58 8.14 17.95 -22.11
C ALA A 58 9.08 16.85 -21.55
N ARG A 59 9.68 17.08 -20.37
CA ARG A 59 10.55 16.08 -19.73
C ARG A 59 9.73 14.88 -19.26
N SER A 60 8.62 15.11 -18.57
CA SER A 60 7.70 14.07 -18.13
C SER A 60 7.10 13.32 -19.32
N LYS A 61 6.73 14.02 -20.40
CA LYS A 61 6.21 13.41 -21.64
C LYS A 61 7.20 12.40 -22.23
N LYS A 62 8.49 12.73 -22.25
CA LYS A 62 9.53 11.79 -22.70
C LYS A 62 9.60 10.56 -21.78
N THR A 63 9.65 10.76 -20.46
CA THR A 63 9.69 9.64 -19.50
C THR A 63 8.44 8.77 -19.54
N TYR A 64 7.26 9.35 -19.77
CA TYR A 64 6.01 8.62 -19.85
C TYR A 64 5.86 7.88 -21.20
N ALA A 65 6.58 8.27 -22.24
CA ALA A 65 6.61 7.55 -23.50
C ALA A 65 7.41 6.23 -23.44
N GLU A 66 8.25 6.05 -22.41
CA GLU A 66 9.03 4.80 -22.23
C GLU A 66 8.11 3.60 -21.97
N THR A 67 8.55 2.42 -22.43
CA THR A 67 7.85 1.15 -22.17
C THR A 67 8.12 0.63 -20.74
N GLY A 68 7.21 -0.20 -20.22
CA GLY A 68 7.35 -0.82 -18.89
C GLY A 68 6.52 -0.16 -17.80
N GLY A 69 6.88 -0.38 -16.53
CA GLY A 69 6.09 0.10 -15.39
C GLY A 69 6.47 1.50 -14.92
N LEU A 70 5.49 2.40 -14.80
CA LEU A 70 5.62 3.73 -14.20
C LEU A 70 5.35 3.65 -12.69
N SER A 71 6.13 4.40 -11.90
CA SER A 71 6.05 4.44 -10.43
C SER A 71 6.10 5.87 -9.90
N GLY A 72 6.12 6.04 -8.58
CA GLY A 72 6.25 7.35 -7.96
C GLY A 72 4.97 8.19 -7.99
N ARG A 73 5.12 9.52 -7.97
CA ARG A 73 4.01 10.48 -7.81
C ARG A 73 2.84 10.25 -8.79
N PRO A 74 3.06 9.93 -10.08
CA PRO A 74 1.95 9.65 -11.01
C PRO A 74 1.02 8.51 -10.58
N LEU A 75 1.55 7.54 -9.82
CA LEU A 75 0.80 6.38 -9.33
C LEU A 75 0.05 6.66 -8.01
N ARG A 76 0.28 7.81 -7.35
CA ARG A 76 -0.25 8.08 -6.00
C ARG A 76 -1.77 7.97 -5.97
N ALA A 77 -2.48 8.69 -6.85
CA ALA A 77 -3.94 8.73 -6.84
C ALA A 77 -4.55 7.35 -7.08
N ARG A 78 -4.14 6.67 -8.17
CA ARG A 78 -4.68 5.35 -8.53
C ARG A 78 -4.42 4.30 -7.45
N SER A 79 -3.23 4.27 -6.85
CA SER A 79 -2.96 3.31 -5.77
C SER A 79 -3.76 3.62 -4.49
N THR A 80 -4.04 4.89 -4.18
CA THR A 80 -4.94 5.25 -3.06
C THR A 80 -6.36 4.77 -3.33
N GLU A 81 -6.83 4.91 -4.57
CA GLU A 81 -8.14 4.45 -5.02
C GLU A 81 -8.30 2.93 -4.86
N VAL A 82 -7.31 2.17 -5.32
CA VAL A 82 -7.27 0.69 -5.19
C VAL A 82 -7.27 0.27 -3.72
N ILE A 83 -6.48 0.92 -2.86
CA ILE A 83 -6.49 0.64 -1.42
C ILE A 83 -7.89 0.85 -0.83
N ARG A 84 -8.54 1.96 -1.16
CA ARG A 84 -9.89 2.28 -0.67
C ARG A 84 -10.91 1.25 -1.12
N HIS A 85 -10.87 0.87 -2.39
CA HIS A 85 -11.74 -0.17 -2.95
C HIS A 85 -11.58 -1.49 -2.19
N LEU A 86 -10.34 -2.00 -2.10
CA LEU A 86 -10.05 -3.26 -1.41
C LEU A 86 -10.43 -3.21 0.08
N PHE A 87 -10.22 -2.08 0.75
CA PHE A 87 -10.60 -1.93 2.16
C PHE A 87 -12.11 -2.03 2.35
N ARG A 88 -12.89 -1.35 1.49
CA ARG A 88 -14.37 -1.40 1.52
C ARG A 88 -14.86 -2.83 1.31
N GLN A 89 -14.38 -3.50 0.27
CA GLN A 89 -14.80 -4.85 -0.09
C GLN A 89 -14.46 -5.88 0.99
N THR A 90 -13.30 -5.72 1.64
CA THR A 90 -12.88 -6.61 2.73
C THR A 90 -13.41 -6.19 4.10
N GLN A 91 -14.11 -5.06 4.19
CA GLN A 91 -14.58 -4.47 5.45
C GLN A 91 -13.46 -4.34 6.50
N GLY A 92 -12.24 -4.05 6.04
CA GLY A 92 -11.04 -3.96 6.87
C GLY A 92 -10.58 -5.28 7.51
N LYS A 93 -11.16 -6.43 7.15
CA LYS A 93 -10.79 -7.75 7.70
C LYS A 93 -9.48 -8.28 7.12
N LEU A 94 -9.11 -7.83 5.92
CA LEU A 94 -7.88 -8.24 5.24
C LEU A 94 -6.81 -7.14 5.36
N PRO A 95 -5.64 -7.42 5.96
CA PRO A 95 -4.56 -6.44 6.03
C PRO A 95 -4.10 -5.98 4.64
N LEU A 96 -4.01 -4.66 4.46
CA LEU A 96 -3.53 -4.04 3.22
C LEU A 96 -2.18 -3.34 3.45
N ILE A 97 -1.25 -3.55 2.54
CA ILE A 97 0.02 -2.81 2.47
C ILE A 97 -0.07 -1.81 1.32
N GLY A 98 -0.09 -0.52 1.64
CA GLY A 98 -0.21 0.57 0.67
C GLY A 98 1.13 0.96 0.04
N VAL A 99 1.18 1.01 -1.29
CA VAL A 99 2.39 1.27 -2.08
C VAL A 99 2.02 2.11 -3.30
N GLY A 100 2.84 3.11 -3.61
CA GLY A 100 2.70 3.92 -4.82
C GLY A 100 2.63 5.42 -4.50
N GLY A 101 3.65 6.15 -4.97
CA GLY A 101 3.69 7.61 -4.88
C GLY A 101 3.80 8.18 -3.46
N ILE A 102 4.36 7.43 -2.51
CA ILE A 102 4.58 7.90 -1.14
C ILE A 102 5.94 8.59 -1.06
N SER A 103 5.93 9.90 -0.82
CA SER A 103 7.10 10.76 -0.73
C SER A 103 7.10 11.69 0.49
N SER A 104 6.09 11.57 1.36
CA SER A 104 5.91 12.42 2.54
C SER A 104 5.04 11.72 3.58
N ALA A 105 5.01 12.26 4.81
CA ALA A 105 4.08 11.82 5.84
C ALA A 105 2.61 12.00 5.44
N ALA A 106 2.29 13.06 4.69
CA ALA A 106 0.94 13.31 4.18
C ALA A 106 0.51 12.23 3.18
N ASP A 107 1.41 11.81 2.29
CA ASP A 107 1.13 10.71 1.35
C ASP A 107 0.91 9.39 2.11
N ALA A 108 1.73 9.10 3.13
CA ALA A 108 1.57 7.89 3.95
C ALA A 108 0.24 7.92 4.72
N TRP A 109 -0.11 9.06 5.31
CA TRP A 109 -1.38 9.27 6.00
C TRP A 109 -2.58 9.05 5.08
N GLU A 110 -2.52 9.53 3.84
CA GLU A 110 -3.56 9.29 2.85
C GLU A 110 -3.76 7.79 2.58
N LYS A 111 -2.69 7.01 2.45
CA LYS A 111 -2.80 5.55 2.25
C LYS A 111 -3.43 4.86 3.45
N ILE A 112 -3.02 5.26 4.66
CA ILE A 112 -3.50 4.67 5.90
C ILE A 112 -4.98 4.96 6.09
N THR A 113 -5.37 6.22 5.95
CA THR A 113 -6.78 6.63 6.08
C THR A 113 -7.67 6.10 4.96
N ALA A 114 -7.11 5.74 3.80
CA ALA A 114 -7.80 4.99 2.75
C ALA A 114 -7.97 3.49 3.07
N GLY A 115 -7.25 2.93 4.06
CA GLY A 115 -7.40 1.54 4.49
C GLY A 115 -6.12 0.72 4.62
N ALA A 116 -4.95 1.29 4.30
CA ALA A 116 -3.69 0.58 4.45
C ALA A 116 -3.29 0.43 5.93
N SER A 117 -2.96 -0.80 6.34
CA SER A 117 -2.41 -1.08 7.68
C SER A 117 -0.90 -0.83 7.77
N LEU A 118 -0.21 -0.92 6.63
CA LEU A 118 1.22 -0.69 6.47
C LEU A 118 1.46 0.09 5.17
N VAL A 119 2.63 0.74 5.04
CA VAL A 119 3.05 1.39 3.80
C VAL A 119 4.43 0.94 3.35
N GLN A 120 4.67 0.89 2.05
CA GLN A 120 6.01 0.69 1.47
C GLN A 120 6.42 1.88 0.61
N VAL A 121 7.68 2.26 0.72
CA VAL A 121 8.28 3.37 -0.04
C VAL A 121 9.36 2.82 -0.98
N TYR A 122 9.39 3.32 -2.21
CA TYR A 122 10.48 3.06 -3.16
C TYR A 122 10.90 4.36 -3.83
N SER A 123 10.14 4.87 -4.80
CA SER A 123 10.52 6.08 -5.55
C SER A 123 10.78 7.26 -4.61
N GLY A 124 10.02 7.37 -3.52
CA GLY A 124 10.28 8.36 -2.47
C GLY A 124 11.71 8.31 -1.91
N LEU A 125 12.25 7.11 -1.62
CA LEU A 125 13.62 6.97 -1.14
C LEU A 125 14.66 7.40 -2.18
N VAL A 126 14.40 7.13 -3.46
CA VAL A 126 15.30 7.53 -4.56
C VAL A 126 15.45 9.04 -4.64
N TYR A 127 14.35 9.79 -4.46
CA TYR A 127 14.34 11.25 -4.63
C TYR A 127 14.56 12.03 -3.32
N GLN A 128 14.14 11.49 -2.18
CA GLN A 128 14.21 12.17 -0.87
C GLN A 128 15.33 11.63 0.03
N GLY A 129 15.97 10.52 -0.36
CA GLY A 129 16.99 9.86 0.43
C GLY A 129 16.44 9.06 1.63
N PRO A 130 17.33 8.47 2.44
CA PRO A 130 16.96 7.57 3.54
C PRO A 130 16.20 8.26 4.69
N GLY A 131 16.35 9.58 4.82
CA GLY A 131 15.67 10.39 5.85
C GLY A 131 14.14 10.37 5.75
N LEU A 132 13.59 10.06 4.58
CA LEU A 132 12.15 9.99 4.33
C LEU A 132 11.41 9.10 5.33
N THR A 133 12.00 7.98 5.74
CA THR A 133 11.34 7.07 6.69
C THR A 133 11.14 7.71 8.06
N ARG A 134 12.15 8.44 8.56
CA ARG A 134 12.06 9.21 9.80
C ARG A 134 11.01 10.32 9.68
N ASP A 135 11.00 11.02 8.56
CA ASP A 135 10.08 12.14 8.34
C ASP A 135 8.62 11.66 8.25
N ILE A 136 8.38 10.51 7.62
CA ILE A 136 7.07 9.83 7.62
C ILE A 136 6.65 9.47 9.04
N VAL A 137 7.50 8.80 9.81
CA VAL A 137 7.16 8.37 11.18
C VAL A 137 6.85 9.56 12.09
N THR A 138 7.67 10.62 12.04
CA THR A 138 7.46 11.85 12.81
C THR A 138 6.16 12.52 12.41
N GLY A 139 5.90 12.67 11.11
CA GLY A 139 4.67 13.30 10.63
C GLY A 139 3.42 12.49 10.95
N LEU A 140 3.48 11.15 10.91
CA LEU A 140 2.35 10.29 11.31
C LEU A 140 2.04 10.43 12.80
N ARG A 141 3.04 10.55 13.68
CA ARG A 141 2.82 10.83 15.11
C ARG A 141 2.08 12.15 15.31
N TRP A 142 2.53 13.20 14.63
CA TRP A 142 1.85 14.50 14.66
C TRP A 142 0.40 14.41 14.14
N ARG A 143 0.16 13.67 13.04
CA ARG A 143 -1.22 13.44 12.55
C ARG A 143 -2.10 12.76 13.59
N LEU A 144 -1.58 11.75 14.31
CA LEU A 144 -2.35 11.10 15.37
C LEU A 144 -2.74 12.07 16.48
N GLU A 145 -1.83 12.95 16.90
CA GLU A 145 -2.10 13.98 17.91
C GLU A 145 -3.17 14.97 17.45
N VAL A 146 -3.05 15.50 16.23
CA VAL A 146 -4.00 16.45 15.64
C VAL A 146 -5.40 15.86 15.51
N GLU A 147 -5.49 14.57 15.16
CA GLU A 147 -6.76 13.86 14.95
C GLU A 147 -7.30 13.24 16.25
N GLY A 148 -6.60 13.40 17.38
CA GLY A 148 -7.00 12.84 18.68
C GLY A 148 -6.98 11.31 18.74
N LEU A 149 -6.19 10.65 17.90
CA LEU A 149 -6.09 9.19 17.82
C LEU A 149 -4.95 8.66 18.68
N LYS A 150 -5.20 7.57 19.41
CA LYS A 150 -4.23 6.93 20.33
C LYS A 150 -3.16 6.12 19.60
N ASN A 151 -3.50 5.56 18.44
CA ASN A 151 -2.58 4.74 17.66
C ASN A 151 -3.03 4.65 16.20
N LEU A 152 -2.11 4.17 15.35
CA LEU A 152 -2.32 4.11 13.90
C LEU A 152 -3.48 3.19 13.48
N ARG A 153 -3.83 2.17 14.27
CA ARG A 153 -4.94 1.25 13.92
C ARG A 153 -6.27 2.00 13.87
N GLN A 154 -6.44 3.02 14.71
CA GLN A 154 -7.64 3.86 14.71
C GLN A 154 -7.72 4.76 13.48
N ALA A 155 -6.61 4.99 12.77
CA ALA A 155 -6.58 5.79 11.55
C ALA A 155 -6.84 4.94 10.29
N VAL A 156 -6.74 3.61 10.37
CA VAL A 156 -6.90 2.74 9.20
C VAL A 156 -8.34 2.83 8.68
N GLY A 157 -8.49 3.33 7.47
CA GLY A 157 -9.79 3.38 6.80
C GLY A 157 -10.76 4.46 7.28
N ILE A 158 -10.34 5.42 8.12
CA ILE A 158 -11.24 6.48 8.61
C ILE A 158 -11.80 7.38 7.50
N HIS A 159 -11.15 7.40 6.33
CA HIS A 159 -11.58 8.10 5.12
C HIS A 159 -11.83 7.12 3.97
N ALA A 160 -12.17 5.88 4.31
CA ALA A 160 -12.55 4.86 3.34
C ALA A 160 -14.06 4.78 3.11
N SER A 161 -14.87 5.58 3.80
CA SER A 161 -16.33 5.76 3.55
C SER A 161 -16.62 6.15 2.12
#